data_AF-A0A8S1Y5Q6-F1
#
_entry.id   AF-A0A8S1Y5Q6-F1
#
_cell.length_a   1.000
_cell.length_b   1.000
_cell.length_c   1.000
_cell.angle_alpha   90.00
_cell.angle_beta   90.00
_cell.angle_gamma   90.00
#
_symmetry.space_group_name_H-M   'P 1'
#
loop_
_entity.id
_entity.type
_entity.pdbx_description
1 polymer ?
#
loop_
_entity_poly.entity_id
_entity_poly.type
_entity_poly.pdbx_seq_one_letter_code
_entity_poly.pdbx_strand_id
1 'polypeptide(L)'
;MFQFEFKADKYYILIEIYKQQYYFKRLLKHQEEIVFNQNELELQIMWRWRESVLENLHKMGQVLTYDLCIAPDKFEQFAEQVYYGREGPYNAYYGHLGDGDINYNIVFESVEEMHMEYIKSRREDHFSLTKNLNGCISVVNMEVGQLK
;
A
#
# COMPACT_ATOMS: atom_id res chain seq x y z
N MET A 1 16.92 -3.60 20.62
CA MET A 1 16.45 -2.94 19.40
C MET A 1 15.86 -4.03 18.54
N PHE A 2 14.60 -3.90 18.12
CA PHE A 2 13.96 -4.91 17.26
C PHE A 2 14.74 -5.03 15.95
N GLN A 3 15.16 -6.24 15.60
CA GLN A 3 15.79 -6.53 14.32
C GLN A 3 14.72 -7.18 13.44
N PHE A 4 13.87 -6.35 12.86
CA PHE A 4 12.89 -6.75 11.87
C PHE A 4 13.34 -6.27 10.50
N GLU A 5 13.31 -7.16 9.51
CA GLU A 5 13.76 -6.87 8.15
C GLU A 5 12.63 -7.14 7.17
N PHE A 6 12.27 -6.12 6.40
CA PHE A 6 11.30 -6.25 5.33
C PHE A 6 11.93 -6.99 4.14
N LYS A 7 11.33 -8.11 3.79
CA LYS A 7 11.58 -8.88 2.57
C LYS A 7 10.66 -8.39 1.44
N ALA A 8 11.21 -8.36 0.22
CA ALA A 8 10.44 -8.12 -0.99
C ALA A 8 9.38 -9.22 -1.20
N ASP A 9 8.33 -8.90 -1.98
CA ASP A 9 7.29 -9.84 -2.40
C ASP A 9 6.49 -10.50 -1.26
N LYS A 10 6.40 -9.78 -0.13
CA LYS A 10 5.65 -10.19 1.04
C LYS A 10 4.67 -9.08 1.44
N TYR A 11 3.50 -9.49 1.92
CA TYR A 11 2.56 -8.60 2.57
C TYR A 11 2.89 -8.48 4.05
N TYR A 12 2.77 -7.26 4.59
CA TYR A 12 2.92 -6.97 6.00
C TYR A 12 1.62 -6.38 6.52
N ILE A 13 1.15 -6.88 7.66
CA ILE A 13 -0.11 -6.44 8.29
C ILE A 13 0.22 -5.92 9.68
N LEU A 14 -0.12 -4.66 9.93
CA LEU A 14 -0.11 -4.09 11.28
C LEU A 14 -1.51 -4.27 11.89
N ILE A 15 -1.58 -4.95 13.03
CA ILE A 15 -2.83 -5.18 13.76
C ILE A 15 -2.72 -4.53 15.14
N GLU A 16 -3.60 -3.58 15.41
CA GLU A 16 -3.76 -2.99 16.74
C GLU A 16 -4.93 -3.66 17.47
N ILE A 17 -4.71 -4.06 18.73
CA ILE A 17 -5.69 -4.81 19.51
C ILE A 17 -5.97 -4.10 20.83
N TYR A 18 -7.21 -3.65 20.99
CA TYR A 18 -7.70 -3.11 22.25
C TYR A 18 -8.50 -4.16 23.02
N LYS A 19 -8.05 -4.47 24.24
CA LYS A 19 -8.82 -5.19 25.28
C LYS A 19 -9.31 -6.63 24.96
N GLN A 20 -8.96 -7.26 23.83
CA GLN A 20 -9.42 -8.62 23.49
C GLN A 20 -8.30 -9.59 23.08
N GLN A 21 -7.86 -10.44 24.01
CA GLN A 21 -6.81 -11.44 23.77
C GLN A 21 -7.29 -12.72 23.03
N TYR A 22 -8.60 -12.97 22.93
CA TYR A 22 -9.12 -14.28 22.51
C TYR A 22 -9.04 -14.55 21.00
N TYR A 23 -9.24 -13.53 20.16
CA TYR A 23 -9.12 -13.65 18.70
C TYR A 23 -7.67 -13.82 18.23
N PHE A 24 -6.73 -13.41 19.08
CA PHE A 24 -5.33 -13.36 18.74
C PHE A 24 -4.72 -14.73 18.47
N LYS A 25 -5.08 -15.76 19.25
CA LYS A 25 -4.59 -17.13 19.06
C LYS A 25 -4.98 -17.77 17.72
N ARG A 26 -6.04 -17.28 17.07
CA ARG A 26 -6.43 -17.77 15.73
C ARG A 26 -5.55 -17.15 14.64
N LEU A 27 -5.21 -15.87 14.77
CA LEU A 27 -4.29 -15.17 13.87
C LEU A 27 -2.89 -15.81 13.87
N LEU A 28 -2.42 -16.29 15.04
CA LEU A 28 -1.14 -17.01 15.19
C LEU A 28 -0.97 -18.22 14.25
N LYS A 29 -2.06 -18.84 13.76
CA LYS A 29 -2.01 -20.00 12.87
C LYS A 29 -1.81 -19.63 11.38
N HIS A 30 -2.08 -18.36 11.07
CA HIS A 30 -2.06 -17.67 9.78
C HIS A 30 -0.73 -17.34 9.10
N GLN A 31 0.40 -17.36 9.81
CA GLN A 31 1.49 -16.42 9.48
C GLN A 31 2.88 -17.02 9.56
N GLU A 32 3.77 -16.46 8.73
CA GLU A 32 5.18 -16.87 8.63
C GLU A 32 6.02 -16.27 9.77
N GLU A 33 5.78 -15.01 10.14
CA GLU A 33 6.55 -14.28 11.15
C GLU A 33 5.66 -13.27 11.89
N ILE A 34 5.94 -13.05 13.19
CA ILE A 34 5.13 -12.19 14.07
C ILE A 34 6.04 -11.36 14.95
N VAL A 35 5.74 -10.07 15.03
CA VAL A 35 6.48 -9.11 15.82
C VAL A 35 5.50 -8.44 16.78
N PHE A 36 5.82 -8.45 18.08
CA PHE A 36 5.02 -7.80 19.11
C PHE A 36 5.78 -6.63 19.71
N ASN A 37 5.11 -5.49 19.86
CA ASN A 37 5.63 -4.45 20.73
C ASN A 37 5.58 -4.92 22.19
N GLN A 38 6.66 -4.66 22.93
CA GLN A 38 6.79 -4.95 24.35
C GLN A 38 6.58 -3.69 25.20
N ASN A 39 6.61 -2.52 24.57
CA ASN A 39 6.49 -1.22 25.22
C ASN A 39 5.90 -0.18 24.24
N GLU A 40 5.65 1.02 24.77
CA GLU A 40 5.06 2.13 24.01
C GLU A 40 6.01 2.69 22.94
N LEU A 41 7.32 2.68 23.17
CA LEU A 41 8.29 3.11 22.17
C LEU A 41 8.27 2.19 20.94
N GLU A 42 8.20 0.88 21.14
CA GLU A 42 8.09 -0.09 20.05
C GLU A 42 6.75 0.01 19.30
N LEU A 43 5.65 0.30 20.02
CA LEU A 43 4.35 0.59 19.40
C LEU A 43 4.46 1.79 18.46
N GLN A 44 5.06 2.90 18.93
CA GLN A 44 5.28 4.09 18.13
C GLN A 44 6.17 3.83 16.91
N ILE A 45 7.21 3.00 17.05
CA ILE A 45 8.08 2.60 15.94
C ILE A 45 7.29 1.82 14.88
N MET A 46 6.46 0.86 15.29
CA MET A 46 5.64 0.08 14.36
C MET A 46 4.63 0.95 13.61
N TRP A 47 3.96 1.86 14.32
CA TRP A 47 3.07 2.84 13.69
C TRP A 47 3.81 3.75 12.72
N ARG A 48 5.00 4.22 13.12
CA ARG A 48 5.85 5.03 12.25
C ARG A 48 6.23 4.30 10.96
N TRP A 49 6.45 2.98 10.98
CA TRP A 49 6.67 2.22 9.74
C TRP A 49 5.48 2.34 8.78
N ARG A 50 4.25 2.22 9.28
CA ARG A 50 3.02 2.38 8.48
C ARG A 50 2.79 3.82 8.03
N GLU A 51 3.00 4.79 8.90
CA GLU A 51 2.72 6.21 8.62
C GLU A 51 3.76 6.83 7.66
N SER A 52 5.01 6.36 7.71
CA SER A 52 6.09 6.89 6.86
C SER A 52 6.13 6.30 5.45
N VAL A 53 5.22 5.39 5.07
CA VAL A 53 5.25 4.74 3.74
C VAL A 53 5.26 5.79 2.63
N LEU A 54 4.29 6.70 2.61
CA LEU A 54 4.18 7.72 1.56
C LEU A 54 5.41 8.64 1.51
N GLU A 55 5.87 9.12 2.67
CA GLU A 55 7.07 9.95 2.79
C GLU A 55 8.30 9.24 2.20
N ASN A 56 8.45 7.94 2.46
CA ASN A 56 9.57 7.16 1.93
C ASN A 56 9.44 6.88 0.43
N LEU A 57 8.21 6.71 -0.10
CA LEU A 57 7.99 6.61 -1.55
C LEU A 57 8.41 7.91 -2.26
N HIS A 58 8.13 9.08 -1.69
CA HIS A 58 8.58 10.37 -2.25
C HIS A 58 10.10 10.56 -2.21
N LYS A 59 10.82 9.85 -1.34
CA LYS A 59 12.30 9.83 -1.36
C LYS A 59 12.86 8.98 -2.48
N MET A 60 12.06 8.07 -3.04
CA MET A 60 12.46 7.20 -4.16
C MET A 60 12.25 7.86 -5.52
N GLY A 61 11.36 8.87 -5.61
CA GLY A 61 11.08 9.56 -6.86
C GLY A 61 9.75 10.31 -6.87
N GLN A 62 9.21 10.54 -8.06
CA GLN A 62 7.88 11.14 -8.24
C GLN A 62 6.81 10.09 -8.03
N VAL A 63 5.79 10.40 -7.23
CA VAL A 63 4.76 9.43 -6.85
C VAL A 63 3.41 9.85 -7.43
N LEU A 64 2.79 8.94 -8.16
CA LEU A 64 1.39 9.04 -8.57
C LEU A 64 0.55 8.17 -7.65
N THR A 65 -0.33 8.79 -6.88
CA THR A 65 -1.19 8.12 -5.90
C THR A 65 -2.62 8.01 -6.41
N TYR A 66 -3.24 6.87 -6.11
CA TYR A 66 -4.65 6.58 -6.30
C TYR A 66 -5.21 6.10 -4.97
N ASP A 67 -6.29 6.74 -4.51
CA ASP A 67 -7.06 6.28 -3.36
C ASP A 67 -8.27 5.48 -3.90
N LEU A 68 -8.32 4.21 -3.52
CA LEU A 68 -9.21 3.19 -4.05
C LEU A 68 -9.97 2.56 -2.90
N CYS A 69 -11.27 2.32 -3.10
CA CYS A 69 -12.04 1.43 -2.23
C CYS A 69 -12.25 0.11 -2.96
N ILE A 70 -11.71 -0.98 -2.42
CA ILE A 70 -11.90 -2.33 -2.95
C ILE A 70 -12.35 -3.22 -1.80
N ALA A 71 -13.36 -4.05 -2.05
CA ALA A 71 -13.83 -4.99 -1.04
C ALA A 71 -12.65 -5.89 -0.56
N PRO A 72 -12.49 -6.13 0.76
CA PRO A 72 -11.31 -6.82 1.29
C PRO A 72 -11.07 -8.21 0.69
N ASP A 73 -12.14 -8.92 0.32
CA ASP A 73 -12.10 -10.24 -0.33
C ASP A 73 -11.59 -10.20 -1.78
N LYS A 74 -11.48 -9.02 -2.38
CA LYS A 74 -10.99 -8.80 -3.76
C LYS A 74 -9.60 -8.17 -3.81
N PHE A 75 -8.99 -7.86 -2.67
CA PHE A 75 -7.67 -7.23 -2.60
C PHE A 75 -6.60 -8.05 -3.32
N GLU A 76 -6.56 -9.36 -3.09
CA GLU A 76 -5.56 -10.25 -3.71
C GLU A 76 -5.70 -10.25 -5.24
N GLN A 77 -6.94 -10.33 -5.75
CA GLN A 77 -7.23 -10.25 -7.18
C GLN A 77 -6.80 -8.90 -7.79
N PHE A 78 -6.95 -7.80 -7.04
CA PHE A 78 -6.45 -6.49 -7.47
C PHE A 78 -4.92 -6.48 -7.52
N ALA A 79 -4.27 -6.91 -6.43
CA ALA A 79 -2.82 -6.91 -6.31
C ALA A 79 -2.16 -7.75 -7.42
N GLU A 80 -2.68 -8.94 -7.73
CA GLU A 80 -2.16 -9.79 -8.81
C GLU A 80 -2.24 -9.14 -10.19
N GLN A 81 -3.31 -8.42 -10.49
CA GLN A 81 -3.51 -7.78 -11.80
C GLN A 81 -2.67 -6.52 -11.97
N VAL A 82 -2.46 -5.77 -10.90
CA VAL A 82 -1.61 -4.57 -10.93
C VAL A 82 -0.13 -4.93 -10.95
N TYR A 83 0.26 -6.00 -10.27
CA TYR A 83 1.66 -6.43 -10.13
C TYR A 83 2.11 -7.44 -11.20
N TYR A 84 1.28 -7.70 -12.23
CA TYR A 84 1.59 -8.69 -13.25
C TYR A 84 2.82 -8.28 -14.08
N GLY A 85 3.90 -9.06 -13.98
CA GLY A 85 5.07 -8.97 -14.87
C GLY A 85 6.26 -8.13 -14.36
N ARG A 86 6.12 -7.31 -13.30
CA ARG A 86 7.18 -6.41 -12.76
C ARG A 86 7.87 -5.48 -13.79
N GLU A 87 7.29 -5.29 -14.97
CA GLU A 87 7.85 -4.39 -15.97
C GLU A 87 7.29 -2.97 -15.78
N GLY A 88 8.19 -1.99 -15.68
CA GLY A 88 7.86 -0.58 -15.52
C GLY A 88 8.19 -0.01 -14.14
N PRO A 89 7.65 1.18 -13.80
CA PRO A 89 7.92 1.89 -12.56
C PRO A 89 7.56 1.08 -11.32
N TYR A 90 8.19 1.42 -10.19
CA TYR A 90 7.96 0.72 -8.93
C TYR A 90 6.54 0.98 -8.41
N ASN A 91 5.84 -0.09 -8.04
CA ASN A 91 4.47 -0.03 -7.54
C ASN A 91 4.44 -0.38 -6.05
N ALA A 92 3.70 0.38 -5.27
CA ALA A 92 3.50 0.15 -3.84
C ALA A 92 2.03 0.36 -3.47
N TYR A 93 1.52 -0.47 -2.58
CA TYR A 93 0.19 -0.32 -2.00
C TYR A 93 0.26 -0.44 -0.48
N TYR A 94 -0.54 0.38 0.18
CA TYR A 94 -0.77 0.33 1.62
C TYR A 94 -2.18 0.85 1.89
N GLY A 95 -2.72 0.65 3.10
CA GLY A 95 -4.04 1.18 3.39
C GLY A 95 -4.67 0.52 4.61
N HIS A 96 -5.99 0.62 4.67
CA HIS A 96 -6.84 0.04 5.67
C HIS A 96 -7.58 -1.15 5.06
N LEU A 97 -6.91 -2.31 5.01
CA LEU A 97 -7.49 -3.50 4.38
C LEU A 97 -8.85 -3.91 4.98
N GLY A 98 -9.11 -3.59 6.25
CA GLY A 98 -10.35 -3.95 6.94
C GLY A 98 -11.60 -3.19 6.47
N ASP A 99 -11.46 -1.96 5.96
CA ASP A 99 -12.57 -1.16 5.42
C ASP A 99 -12.52 -1.02 3.89
N GLY A 100 -11.45 -1.53 3.28
CA GLY A 100 -11.27 -1.59 1.83
C GLY A 100 -10.57 -0.37 1.24
N ASP A 101 -10.11 0.58 2.05
CA ASP A 101 -9.30 1.73 1.61
C ASP A 101 -7.86 1.27 1.27
N ILE A 102 -7.48 1.50 0.02
CA ILE A 102 -6.17 1.17 -0.54
C ILE A 102 -5.60 2.42 -1.20
N ASN A 103 -4.44 2.84 -0.70
CA ASN A 103 -3.57 3.81 -1.31
C ASN A 103 -2.61 3.06 -2.25
N TYR A 104 -2.86 3.17 -3.55
CA TYR A 104 -2.02 2.60 -4.58
C TYR A 104 -1.11 3.67 -5.20
N ASN A 105 0.18 3.39 -5.28
CA ASN A 105 1.22 4.34 -5.63
C ASN A 105 2.10 3.78 -6.74
N ILE A 106 2.44 4.63 -7.70
CA ILE A 106 3.39 4.36 -8.78
C ILE A 106 4.53 5.36 -8.64
N VAL A 107 5.77 4.87 -8.51
CA VAL A 107 6.98 5.66 -8.31
C VAL A 107 7.79 5.68 -9.60
N PHE A 108 8.05 6.89 -10.09
CA PHE A 108 8.88 7.19 -11.26
C PHE A 108 10.21 7.78 -10.80
N GLU A 109 11.31 7.41 -11.45
CA GLU A 109 12.65 7.92 -11.11
C GLU A 109 12.76 9.43 -11.40
N SER A 110 12.03 9.92 -12.41
CA SER A 110 12.00 11.34 -12.76
C SER A 110 10.66 11.82 -13.34
N VAL A 111 10.51 13.14 -13.44
CA VAL A 111 9.32 13.78 -14.06
C VAL A 111 9.26 13.51 -15.57
N GLU A 112 10.42 13.35 -16.21
CA GLU A 112 10.50 13.03 -17.63
C GLU A 112 10.00 11.60 -17.92
N GLU A 113 10.24 10.68 -16.98
CA GLU A 113 9.72 9.30 -17.03
C GLU A 113 8.19 9.24 -16.79
N MET A 114 7.61 10.27 -16.16
CA MET A 114 6.17 10.51 -16.11
C MET A 114 5.62 10.90 -17.50
N HIS A 115 5.78 10.01 -18.49
CA HIS A 115 5.19 10.16 -19.80
C HIS A 115 3.66 10.23 -19.65
N MET A 116 3.08 11.35 -20.07
CA MET A 116 1.63 11.60 -19.95
C MET A 116 0.77 10.51 -20.58
N GLU A 117 1.25 9.88 -21.67
CA GLU A 117 0.56 8.75 -22.31
C GLU A 117 0.58 7.49 -21.44
N TYR A 118 1.70 7.19 -20.78
CA TYR A 118 1.80 6.08 -19.83
C TYR A 118 0.85 6.29 -18.64
N ILE A 119 0.83 7.51 -18.07
CA ILE A 119 -0.07 7.87 -16.97
C ILE A 119 -1.53 7.72 -17.38
N LYS A 120 -1.89 8.17 -18.59
CA LYS A 120 -3.26 8.09 -19.09
C LYS A 120 -3.69 6.64 -19.29
N SER A 121 -2.87 5.82 -19.96
CA SER A 121 -3.14 4.40 -20.17
C SER A 121 -3.31 3.68 -18.83
N ARG A 122 -2.35 3.84 -17.91
CA ARG A 122 -2.40 3.19 -16.59
C ARG A 122 -3.59 3.65 -15.77
N ARG A 123 -3.94 4.94 -15.81
CA ARG A 123 -5.16 5.43 -15.15
C ARG A 123 -6.40 4.71 -15.67
N GLU A 124 -6.56 4.59 -16.99
CA GLU A 124 -7.72 3.92 -17.59
C GLU A 124 -7.77 2.44 -17.21
N ASP A 125 -6.62 1.76 -17.19
CA ASP A 125 -6.51 0.35 -16.78
C ASP A 125 -6.89 0.16 -15.30
N HIS A 126 -6.30 0.96 -14.39
CA HIS A 126 -6.59 0.88 -12.95
C HIS A 126 -8.05 1.24 -12.65
N PHE A 127 -8.62 2.18 -13.41
CA PHE A 127 -10.02 2.58 -13.23
C PHE A 127 -10.96 1.47 -13.68
N SER A 128 -10.67 0.87 -14.83
CA SER A 128 -11.42 -0.25 -15.36
C SER A 128 -11.34 -1.46 -14.43
N LEU A 129 -10.15 -1.78 -13.93
CA LEU A 129 -9.94 -2.84 -12.95
C LEU A 129 -10.74 -2.59 -11.67
N THR A 130 -10.60 -1.41 -11.06
CA THR A 130 -11.32 -1.09 -9.82
C THR A 130 -12.83 -1.20 -10.01
N LYS A 131 -13.36 -0.70 -11.13
CA LYS A 131 -14.78 -0.81 -11.46
C LYS A 131 -15.22 -2.27 -11.67
N ASN A 132 -14.41 -3.09 -12.35
CA ASN A 132 -14.69 -4.51 -12.55
C ASN A 132 -14.72 -5.28 -11.22
N LEU A 133 -13.99 -4.81 -10.22
CA LEU A 133 -14.04 -5.33 -8.85
C LEU A 133 -15.18 -4.74 -8.01
N ASN A 134 -16.09 -3.94 -8.60
CA ASN A 134 -17.12 -3.17 -7.90
C ASN A 134 -16.56 -2.24 -6.81
N GLY A 135 -15.34 -1.74 -7.01
CA GLY A 135 -14.72 -0.75 -6.14
C GLY A 135 -15.13 0.68 -6.47
N CYS A 136 -14.63 1.63 -5.68
CA CYS A 136 -14.73 3.05 -5.97
C CYS A 136 -13.33 3.69 -6.05
N ILE A 137 -13.27 4.87 -6.66
CA ILE A 137 -12.02 5.60 -6.87
C ILE A 137 -12.25 7.01 -6.37
N SER A 138 -11.48 7.40 -5.38
CA SER A 138 -11.33 8.77 -4.94
C SER A 138 -9.97 9.23 -5.43
N VAL A 139 -9.91 9.97 -6.53
CA VAL A 139 -8.62 10.53 -6.96
C VAL A 139 -8.28 11.67 -6.00
N VAL A 140 -7.40 11.41 -5.03
CA VAL A 140 -6.84 12.45 -4.17
C VAL A 140 -5.33 12.47 -4.37
N ASN A 141 -4.83 13.65 -4.77
CA ASN A 141 -3.43 14.07 -4.88
C ASN A 141 -2.59 13.45 -6.02
N MET A 142 -2.58 14.15 -7.16
CA MET A 142 -1.29 14.42 -7.81
C MET A 142 -0.59 15.48 -6.95
N GLU A 143 0.14 15.08 -5.91
CA GLU A 143 1.23 15.92 -5.40
C GLU A 143 2.43 15.76 -6.35
N VAL A 144 2.22 16.17 -7.61
CA VAL A 144 3.32 16.72 -8.37
C VAL A 144 3.63 18.00 -7.62
N GLY A 145 4.68 17.98 -6.78
CA GLY A 145 5.08 19.13 -5.98
C GLY A 145 4.91 20.38 -6.82
N GLN A 146 4.03 21.30 -6.39
CA GLN A 146 3.47 22.40 -7.17
C GLN A 146 4.34 22.73 -8.39
N LEU A 147 3.89 22.33 -9.59
CA LEU A 147 4.45 22.87 -10.82
C LEU A 147 4.19 24.38 -10.78
N LYS A 148 5.19 25.12 -10.29
CA LYS A 148 5.34 26.55 -10.51
C LYS A 148 5.69 26.79 -11.96
#